data_AF-A0A2L2Z4H6-F1
#
_entry.id   AF-A0A2L2Z4H6-F1
#
_cell.length_a   1.000
_cell.length_b   1.000
_cell.length_c   1.000
_cell.angle_alpha   90.00
_cell.angle_beta   90.00
_cell.angle_gamma   90.00
#
_symmetry.space_group_name_H-M   'P 1'
#
loop_
_entity.id
_entity.type
_entity.pdbx_description
1 polymer ?
#
loop_
_entity_poly.entity_id
_entity_poly.type
_entity_poly.pdbx_seq_one_letter_code
_entity_poly.pdbx_strand_id
1 'polypeptide(L)'
;SLCFVYPLDYARPRLAADIGKAVAEREFNDLSNCLAKIFRYDGLAVLYRGCNVSVLGIIIFRAAFLGFFVTAKGMLSDPMYILILFSCSIAQTVTTVAVIISYPF
;
A
#
# COMPACT_ATOMS: atom_id res chain seq x y z
N SER A 1 -10.22 -5.99 8.87
CA SER A 1 -9.57 -6.54 7.67
C SER A 1 -8.05 -6.48 7.73
N LEU A 2 -7.45 -5.34 8.15
CA LEU A 2 -5.99 -5.18 8.17
C LEU A 2 -5.25 -6.31 8.91
N CYS A 3 -5.70 -6.74 10.10
CA CYS A 3 -5.02 -7.81 10.86
C CYS A 3 -4.90 -9.16 10.13
N PHE A 4 -5.78 -9.46 9.16
CA PHE A 4 -5.72 -10.71 8.40
C PHE A 4 -4.87 -10.58 7.13
N VAL A 5 -4.86 -9.40 6.50
CA VAL A 5 -4.11 -9.13 5.27
C VAL A 5 -2.68 -8.67 5.56
N TYR A 6 -2.44 -8.05 6.73
CA TYR A 6 -1.15 -7.54 7.17
C TYR A 6 -0.01 -8.60 7.15
N PRO A 7 -0.23 -9.85 7.62
CA PRO A 7 0.76 -10.91 7.47
C PRO A 7 1.19 -11.17 6.03
N LEU A 8 0.23 -11.05 5.11
CA LEU A 8 0.42 -11.31 3.68
C LEU A 8 1.11 -10.13 3.00
N ASP A 9 0.72 -8.90 3.35
CA ASP A 9 1.39 -7.67 2.92
C ASP A 9 2.81 -7.56 3.48
N TYR A 10 3.07 -8.12 4.67
CA TYR A 10 4.40 -8.18 5.26
C TYR A 10 5.32 -9.19 4.56
N ALA A 11 4.78 -10.33 4.11
CA ALA A 11 5.54 -11.38 3.43
C ALA A 11 5.88 -11.02 1.97
N ARG A 12 5.02 -10.27 1.27
CA ARG A 12 5.22 -9.93 -0.15
C ARG A 12 6.53 -9.18 -0.45
N PRO A 13 6.90 -8.07 0.22
CA PRO A 13 8.14 -7.36 -0.04
C PRO A 13 9.38 -8.21 0.25
N ARG A 14 9.32 -9.07 1.27
CA ARG A 14 10.40 -10.01 1.60
C ARG A 14 10.60 -11.06 0.50
N LEU A 15 9.50 -11.58 -0.04
CA LEU A 15 9.55 -12.49 -1.19
C LEU A 15 10.01 -11.77 -2.47
N ALA A 16 9.63 -10.50 -2.66
CA ALA A 16 10.10 -9.70 -3.80
C ALA A 16 11.58 -9.30 -3.70
N ALA A 17 12.10 -9.16 -2.48
CA ALA A 17 13.51 -8.91 -2.20
C ALA A 17 14.38 -10.18 -2.30
N ASP A 18 13.76 -11.37 -2.33
CA ASP A 18 14.45 -12.64 -2.56
C ASP A 18 14.74 -12.81 -4.07
N ILE A 19 15.91 -12.34 -4.51
CA ILE A 19 16.38 -12.38 -5.90
C ILE A 19 17.14 -13.68 -6.20
N GLY A 20 17.07 -14.69 -5.32
CA GLY A 20 17.75 -15.98 -5.51
C GLY A 20 17.40 -16.62 -6.85
N LYS A 21 18.41 -16.90 -7.68
CA LYS A 21 18.24 -17.43 -9.04
C LYS A 21 18.08 -18.95 -9.07
N ALA A 22 18.68 -19.65 -8.10
CA ALA A 22 18.51 -21.08 -7.89
C ALA A 22 17.63 -21.38 -6.67
N VAL A 23 16.92 -22.51 -6.68
CA VAL A 23 16.07 -22.95 -5.55
C VAL A 23 16.89 -23.12 -4.25
N ALA A 24 18.18 -23.44 -4.37
CA ALA A 24 19.10 -23.53 -3.23
C ALA A 24 19.58 -22.17 -2.70
N GLU A 25 19.49 -21.11 -3.51
CA GLU A 25 19.86 -19.73 -3.14
C GLU A 25 18.66 -18.90 -2.66
N ARG A 26 17.43 -19.37 -2.88
CA ARG A 26 16.21 -18.72 -2.39
C ARG A 26 16.01 -19.00 -0.91
N GLU A 27 15.83 -17.94 -0.14
CA GLU A 27 15.47 -18.04 1.26
C GLU A 27 14.00 -18.51 1.42
N PHE A 28 13.14 -18.20 0.44
CA PHE A 28 11.72 -18.53 0.45
C PHE A 28 11.27 -19.19 -0.87
N ASN A 29 10.88 -20.45 -0.80
CA ASN A 29 10.26 -21.16 -1.93
C ASN A 29 8.87 -20.63 -2.28
N ASP A 30 8.08 -20.30 -1.26
CA ASP A 30 6.67 -19.91 -1.38
C ASP A 30 6.29 -18.90 -0.29
N LEU A 31 5.19 -18.16 -0.52
CA LEU A 31 4.61 -17.24 0.46
C LEU A 31 4.26 -17.94 1.78
N SER A 32 3.72 -19.16 1.73
CA SER A 32 3.40 -19.98 2.91
C SER A 32 4.64 -20.40 3.68
N ASN A 33 5.72 -20.75 2.99
CA ASN A 33 7.02 -21.09 3.59
C ASN A 33 7.68 -19.85 4.24
N CYS A 34 7.57 -18.69 3.59
CA CYS A 34 8.00 -17.41 4.17
C CYS A 34 7.25 -17.11 5.47
N LEU A 35 5.92 -17.19 5.45
CA LEU A 35 5.11 -16.93 6.63
C LEU A 35 5.41 -17.93 7.76
N ALA A 36 5.55 -19.22 7.44
CA ALA A 36 5.87 -20.26 8.42
C ALA A 36 7.25 -20.07 9.05
N LYS A 37 8.27 -19.67 8.27
CA LYS A 37 9.60 -19.34 8.80
C LYS A 37 9.54 -18.13 9.73
N ILE A 38 8.90 -17.05 9.32
CA ILE A 38 8.78 -15.84 10.16
C ILE A 38 8.07 -16.18 11.48
N PHE A 39 7.00 -16.98 11.41
CA PHE A 39 6.26 -17.40 12.60
C PHE A 39 7.13 -18.24 13.57
N ARG A 40 8.07 -19.03 13.04
CA ARG A 40 8.99 -19.86 13.82
C ARG A 40 10.17 -19.10 14.41
N TYR A 41 10.74 -18.14 13.67
CA TYR A 41 11.93 -17.40 14.10
C TYR A 41 11.61 -16.15 14.93
N ASP A 42 10.66 -15.34 14.47
CA ASP A 42 10.39 -14.01 15.04
C ASP A 42 9.05 -13.94 15.81
N GLY A 43 8.16 -14.91 15.59
CA GLY A 43 6.84 -15.00 16.23
C GLY A 43 5.84 -13.94 15.74
N LEU A 44 4.63 -13.99 16.31
CA LEU A 44 3.51 -13.08 15.95
C LEU A 44 3.82 -11.61 16.26
N ALA A 45 4.62 -11.32 17.28
CA ALA A 45 4.85 -9.95 17.75
C ALA A 45 5.60 -9.09 16.71
N VAL A 46 6.59 -9.65 16.02
CA VAL A 46 7.32 -8.96 14.95
C VAL A 46 6.43 -8.69 13.75
N LEU A 47 5.48 -9.60 13.48
CA LEU A 47 4.49 -9.44 12.43
C LEU A 47 3.56 -8.23 12.63
N TYR A 48 3.44 -7.69 13.83
CA TYR A 48 2.61 -6.51 14.11
C TYR A 48 3.43 -5.23 14.38
N ARG A 49 4.76 -5.31 14.41
CA ARG A 49 5.62 -4.17 14.79
C ARG A 49 5.56 -2.98 13.83
N GLY A 50 5.14 -3.20 12.58
CA GLY A 50 4.89 -2.13 11.59
C GLY A 50 3.42 -1.71 11.45
N CYS A 51 2.49 -2.35 12.17
CA CYS A 51 1.05 -2.16 11.96
C CYS A 51 0.63 -0.71 12.23
N ASN A 52 1.21 -0.07 13.25
CA ASN A 52 0.91 1.32 13.59
C ASN A 52 1.32 2.29 12.48
N VAL A 53 2.50 2.10 11.87
CA VAL A 53 2.97 2.98 10.79
C VAL A 53 2.11 2.80 9.55
N SER A 54 1.77 1.55 9.19
CA SER A 54 0.85 1.29 8.06
C SER A 54 -0.54 1.87 8.27
N VAL A 55 -1.08 1.85 9.50
CA VAL A 55 -2.36 2.49 9.83
C VAL A 55 -2.26 4.01 9.65
N LEU A 56 -1.18 4.65 10.10
CA LEU A 56 -0.97 6.08 9.91
C LEU A 56 -0.86 6.45 8.42
N GLY A 57 -0.13 5.67 7.62
CA GLY A 57 -0.03 5.85 6.18
C GLY A 57 -1.40 5.80 5.48
N ILE A 58 -2.26 4.86 5.85
CA ILE A 58 -3.63 4.75 5.31
C ILE A 58 -4.48 5.97 5.69
N ILE A 59 -4.38 6.45 6.95
CA ILE A 59 -5.12 7.62 7.40
C ILE A 59 -4.69 8.86 6.61
N ILE A 60 -3.39 9.08 6.46
CA ILE A 60 -2.83 10.21 5.72
C ILE A 60 -3.22 10.13 4.23
N PHE A 61 -3.12 8.95 3.62
CA PHE A 61 -3.52 8.72 2.24
C PHE A 61 -5.01 9.06 2.02
N ARG A 62 -5.90 8.58 2.91
CA ARG A 62 -7.34 8.85 2.83
C ARG A 62 -7.66 10.32 3.07
N ALA A 63 -6.99 10.97 4.02
CA ALA A 63 -7.15 12.39 4.30
C ALA A 63 -6.71 13.25 3.11
N ALA A 64 -5.54 12.97 2.53
CA ALA A 64 -5.04 13.65 1.34
C ALA A 64 -5.99 13.44 0.14
N PHE A 65 -6.41 12.20 -0.11
CA PHE A 65 -7.35 11.89 -1.19
C PHE A 65 -8.68 12.66 -1.05
N LEU A 66 -9.26 12.68 0.15
CA LEU A 66 -10.51 13.40 0.40
C LEU A 66 -10.33 14.93 0.28
N GLY A 67 -9.24 15.48 0.83
CA GLY A 67 -8.93 16.91 0.76
C GLY A 67 -8.75 17.40 -0.68
N PHE A 68 -8.00 16.63 -1.48
CA PHE A 68 -7.83 16.94 -2.91
C PHE A 68 -9.13 16.77 -3.69
N PHE A 69 -9.95 15.76 -3.38
CA PHE A 69 -11.22 15.53 -4.06
C PHE A 69 -12.25 16.65 -3.78
N VAL A 70 -12.34 17.13 -2.54
CA VAL A 70 -13.20 18.26 -2.16
C VAL A 70 -12.73 19.54 -2.85
N THR A 71 -11.42 19.79 -2.87
CA THR A 71 -10.84 20.96 -3.55
C THR A 71 -11.07 20.91 -5.06
N ALA A 72 -10.83 19.76 -5.69
CA ALA A 72 -11.06 19.58 -7.13
C ALA A 72 -12.53 19.79 -7.51
N LYS A 73 -13.47 19.32 -6.69
CA LYS A 73 -14.90 19.56 -6.88
C LYS A 73 -15.30 21.03 -6.65
N GLY A 74 -14.65 21.74 -5.73
CA GLY A 74 -14.90 23.16 -5.48
C GLY A 74 -14.38 24.08 -6.60
N MET A 75 -13.34 23.66 -7.32
CA MET A 75 -12.79 24.43 -8.46
C MET A 75 -13.52 24.17 -9.79
N LEU A 76 -14.24 23.06 -9.91
CA LEU A 76 -15.05 22.72 -11.09
C LEU A 76 -16.51 23.12 -10.84
N SER A 77 -16.85 24.37 -11.16
CA SER A 77 -18.21 24.90 -10.97
C SER A 77 -19.20 24.61 -12.10
N ASP A 78 -18.82 23.87 -13.16
CA ASP A 78 -19.70 23.63 -14.33
C ASP A 78 -19.97 22.14 -14.61
N PRO A 79 -21.25 21.69 -14.56
CA PRO A 79 -21.62 20.27 -14.50
C PRO A 79 -21.97 19.64 -15.86
N MET A 80 -21.23 19.90 -16.93
CA MET A 80 -21.55 19.30 -18.23
C MET A 80 -20.30 18.89 -19.03
N TYR A 81 -20.07 17.58 -19.08
CA TYR A 81 -19.11 16.88 -19.95
C TYR A 81 -17.62 17.10 -19.69
N ILE A 82 -17.17 16.78 -18.47
CA ILE A 82 -15.78 16.38 -18.29
C ILE A 82 -15.65 14.99 -18.92
N LEU A 83 -15.11 14.96 -20.13
CA LEU A 83 -14.64 13.76 -20.84
C LEU A 83 -14.08 12.75 -19.82
N ILE A 84 -14.49 11.48 -19.89
CA ILE A 84 -14.02 10.43 -18.95
C ILE A 84 -12.49 10.47 -18.78
N LEU A 85 -11.75 10.80 -19.83
CA LEU A 85 -10.30 11.01 -19.82
C LEU A 85 -9.83 12.16 -18.91
N PHE A 86 -10.55 13.28 -18.88
CA PHE A 86 -10.20 14.44 -18.07
C PHE A 86 -10.53 14.21 -16.58
N SER A 87 -11.62 13.48 -16.28
CA SER A 87 -11.87 13.02 -14.91
C SER A 87 -10.85 11.97 -14.46
N CYS A 88 -10.37 11.13 -15.38
CA CYS A 88 -9.34 10.13 -15.11
C CYS A 88 -7.98 10.78 -14.85
N SER A 89 -7.59 11.80 -15.62
CA SER A 89 -6.31 12.50 -15.42
C SER A 89 -6.28 13.26 -14.09
N ILE A 90 -7.39 13.90 -13.69
CA ILE A 90 -7.52 14.52 -12.36
C ILE A 90 -7.41 13.45 -11.27
N ALA A 91 -8.12 12.33 -11.41
CA ALA A 91 -8.05 11.23 -10.46
C ALA A 91 -6.64 10.63 -10.34
N GLN A 92 -5.92 10.47 -11.45
CA GLN A 92 -4.53 10.01 -11.45
C GLN A 92 -3.62 11.00 -10.73
N THR A 93 -3.73 12.29 -11.02
CA THR A 93 -2.92 13.35 -10.37
C THR A 93 -3.16 13.39 -8.86
N VAL A 94 -4.41 13.32 -8.42
CA VAL A 94 -4.76 13.27 -6.99
C VAL A 94 -4.19 12.02 -6.34
N THR A 95 -4.23 10.88 -7.03
CA THR A 95 -3.71 9.62 -6.51
C THR A 95 -2.18 9.64 -6.40
N THR A 96 -1.45 10.14 -7.40
CA THR A 96 0.02 10.25 -7.32
C THR A 96 0.45 11.19 -6.21
N VAL A 97 -0.22 12.34 -6.05
CA VAL A 97 0.11 13.29 -4.98
C VAL A 97 -0.16 12.65 -3.61
N ALA A 98 -1.30 11.97 -3.44
CA ALA A 98 -1.60 11.25 -2.20
C ALA A 98 -0.56 10.17 -1.89
N VAL A 99 -0.11 9.40 -2.90
CA VAL A 99 0.94 8.38 -2.76
C VAL A 99 2.27 9.02 -2.35
N ILE A 100 2.68 10.12 -2.99
CA ILE A 100 3.93 10.83 -2.67
C ILE A 100 3.92 11.32 -1.22
N ILE A 101 2.79 11.86 -0.76
CA ILE A 101 2.62 12.33 0.63
C ILE A 101 2.67 11.17 1.62
N SER A 102 2.11 10.00 1.28
CA SER A 102 2.12 8.83 2.16
C SER A 102 3.40 7.99 2.07
N TYR A 103 4.22 8.15 1.03
CA TYR A 103 5.43 7.36 0.79
C TYR A 103 6.45 7.28 1.95
N PRO A 104 6.66 8.32 2.79
CA PRO A 104 7.58 8.21 3.92
C PRO A 104 7.05 7.37 5.10
N PHE A 105 5.80 6.90 5.04
CA PHE A 105 5.16 6.05 6.05
C PHE A 105 4.93 4.64 5.50
#